data_AF-A0A9E5HFX3-F1
#
_entry.id   AF-A0A9E5HFX3-F1
#
_cell.length_a   1.000
_cell.length_b   1.000
_cell.length_c   1.000
_cell.angle_alpha   90.00
_cell.angle_beta   90.00
_cell.angle_gamma   90.00
#
_symmetry.space_group_name_H-M   'P 1'
#
loop_
_entity.id
_entity.type
_entity.pdbx_description
1 polymer ?
#
loop_
_entity_poly.entity_id
_entity_poly.type
_entity_poly.pdbx_seq_one_letter_code
_entity_poly.pdbx_strand_id
1 'polypeptide(L)'
;MVLNMGQNVIELSQYRDRDHFPAVRKFGNYCNNLADREVPYRSDLDPRGLSDALRGIVLMERISTGNAHIRILGRYLCDVLKEDGCGLPYSLLFDGYS
;
A
#
# COMPACT_ATOMS: atom_id res chain seq x y z
N MET A 1 26.11 -9.18 -0.55
CA MET A 1 27.00 -8.57 0.46
C MET A 1 26.15 -7.58 1.23
N VAL A 2 25.68 -7.96 2.43
CA VAL A 2 24.79 -7.12 3.25
C VAL A 2 25.67 -6.16 4.04
N LEU A 3 25.56 -4.86 3.78
CA LEU A 3 26.25 -3.83 4.56
C LEU A 3 25.40 -3.56 5.81
N ASN A 4 25.89 -4.08 6.94
CA ASN A 4 25.31 -3.85 8.26
C ASN A 4 25.65 -2.41 8.71
N MET A 5 24.79 -1.45 8.40
CA MET A 5 24.89 -0.06 8.86
C MET A 5 23.72 0.24 9.80
N GLY A 6 23.99 0.25 11.11
CA GLY A 6 23.02 0.57 12.16
C GLY A 6 22.06 -0.58 12.46
N GLN A 7 21.93 -0.94 13.73
CA GLN A 7 21.22 -2.12 14.23
C GLN A 7 19.71 -2.21 13.88
N ASN A 8 19.14 -1.28 13.10
CA ASN A 8 17.71 -1.26 12.72
C ASN A 8 17.42 -0.72 11.30
N VAL A 9 18.39 -0.74 10.39
CA VAL A 9 18.14 -0.39 8.98
C VAL A 9 18.09 -1.67 8.14
N ILE A 10 16.87 -2.09 7.79
CA ILE A 10 16.67 -3.22 6.87
C ILE A 10 16.63 -2.66 5.44
N GLU A 11 17.57 -3.11 4.61
CA GLU A 11 17.56 -2.79 3.19
C GLU A 11 16.33 -3.45 2.53
N LEU A 12 15.37 -2.64 2.09
CA LEU A 12 14.16 -3.15 1.42
C LEU A 12 14.38 -3.47 -0.06
N SER A 13 15.52 -3.06 -0.64
CA SER A 13 15.85 -3.28 -2.06
C SER A 13 15.92 -4.78 -2.42
N GLN A 14 16.32 -5.62 -1.46
CA GLN A 14 16.40 -7.08 -1.63
C GLN A 14 15.03 -7.75 -1.73
N TYR A 15 13.96 -7.08 -1.26
CA TYR A 15 12.57 -7.52 -1.44
C TYR A 15 11.91 -6.90 -2.68
N ARG A 16 12.66 -6.06 -3.42
CA ARG A 16 12.19 -5.34 -4.61
C ARG A 16 12.19 -6.21 -5.87
N ASP A 17 12.33 -7.52 -5.74
CA ASP A 17 12.08 -8.40 -6.87
C ASP A 17 10.64 -8.18 -7.33
N ARG A 18 10.46 -7.70 -8.57
CA ARG A 18 9.16 -7.23 -9.08
C ARG A 18 8.11 -8.35 -9.06
N ASP A 19 8.54 -9.59 -8.88
CA ASP A 19 7.68 -10.76 -8.86
C ASP A 19 7.09 -11.12 -7.48
N HIS A 20 7.59 -10.57 -6.37
CA HIS A 20 7.24 -11.07 -5.02
C HIS A 20 5.85 -10.64 -4.51
N PHE A 21 5.22 -9.63 -5.12
CA PHE A 21 3.94 -9.07 -4.67
C PHE A 21 2.80 -9.39 -5.64
N PRO A 22 2.13 -10.54 -5.51
CA PRO A 22 1.04 -10.95 -6.42
C PRO A 22 -0.13 -9.94 -6.44
N ALA A 23 -0.39 -9.26 -5.32
CA ALA A 23 -1.40 -8.22 -5.21
C ALA A 23 -1.12 -7.00 -6.10
N VAL A 24 0.12 -6.49 -6.10
CA VAL A 24 0.52 -5.33 -6.91
C VAL A 24 0.48 -5.69 -8.40
N ARG A 25 0.93 -6.90 -8.76
CA ARG A 25 0.83 -7.41 -10.13
C ARG A 25 -0.61 -7.51 -10.60
N LYS A 26 -1.50 -8.07 -9.78
CA LYS A 26 -2.93 -8.19 -10.09
C LYS A 26 -3.57 -6.82 -10.30
N PHE A 27 -3.24 -5.85 -9.45
CA PHE A 27 -3.67 -4.45 -9.61
C PHE A 27 -3.16 -3.83 -10.92
N GLY A 28 -1.86 -3.97 -11.21
CA GLY A 28 -1.27 -3.45 -12.44
C GLY A 28 -1.88 -4.06 -13.70
N ASN A 29 -2.07 -5.38 -13.74
CA ASN A 29 -2.71 -6.08 -14.85
C ASN A 29 -4.16 -5.61 -15.06
N TYR A 30 -4.91 -5.46 -13.97
CA TYR A 30 -6.27 -4.92 -14.05
C TYR A 30 -6.29 -3.50 -14.63
N CYS A 31 -5.43 -2.61 -14.13
CA CYS A 31 -5.34 -1.24 -14.65
C CYS A 31 -4.94 -1.21 -16.13
N ASN A 32 -3.98 -2.05 -16.54
CA ASN A 32 -3.55 -2.14 -17.93
C ASN A 32 -4.65 -2.69 -18.84
N ASN A 33 -5.44 -3.66 -18.38
CA ASN A 33 -6.57 -4.20 -19.13
C ASN A 33 -7.75 -3.22 -19.20
N LEU A 34 -7.89 -2.36 -18.20
CA LEU A 34 -8.94 -1.35 -18.13
C LEU A 34 -8.62 -0.13 -19.00
N ALA A 35 -7.34 0.25 -19.07
CA ALA A 35 -6.86 1.33 -19.92
C ALA A 35 -6.68 0.83 -21.37
N ASP A 36 -7.78 0.58 -22.08
CA ASP A 36 -7.75 0.29 -23.52
C ASP A 36 -7.49 1.59 -24.30
N ARG A 37 -6.24 2.06 -24.25
CA ARG A 37 -5.67 3.29 -24.86
C ARG A 37 -6.11 4.63 -24.28
N GLU A 38 -7.24 4.70 -23.59
CA GLU A 38 -7.73 5.92 -22.94
C GLU A 38 -7.87 5.76 -21.41
N VAL A 39 -8.00 6.89 -20.71
CA VAL A 39 -8.25 6.86 -19.26
C VAL A 39 -9.69 6.35 -19.03
N PRO A 40 -9.88 5.23 -18.31
CA PRO A 40 -11.19 4.64 -18.15
C PRO A 40 -12.12 5.52 -17.31
N TYR A 41 -13.43 5.41 -17.55
CA TYR A 41 -14.41 6.06 -16.71
C TYR A 41 -14.49 5.38 -15.35
N ARG A 42 -14.96 6.13 -14.34
CA ARG A 42 -15.20 5.58 -13.01
C ARG A 42 -16.22 4.43 -13.04
N SER A 43 -17.15 4.44 -14.00
CA SER A 43 -18.14 3.38 -14.20
C SER A 43 -17.54 2.07 -14.70
N ASP A 44 -16.38 2.11 -15.35
CA ASP A 44 -15.71 0.92 -15.90
C ASP A 44 -14.93 0.18 -14.81
N LEU A 45 -14.64 0.87 -13.70
CA LEU A 45 -13.98 0.31 -12.54
C LEU A 45 -14.94 -0.60 -11.76
N ASP A 46 -14.88 -1.91 -11.98
CA ASP A 46 -15.43 -2.90 -11.05
C ASP A 46 -14.41 -3.26 -9.94
N PRO A 47 -14.55 -2.73 -8.71
CA PRO A 47 -13.62 -3.01 -7.62
C PRO A 47 -13.67 -4.47 -7.14
N ARG A 48 -14.73 -5.23 -7.47
CA ARG A 48 -14.86 -6.64 -7.04
C ARG A 48 -13.77 -7.51 -7.64
N GLY A 49 -13.33 -7.21 -8.87
CA GLY A 49 -12.21 -7.89 -9.53
C GLY A 49 -10.86 -7.69 -8.83
N LEU A 50 -10.78 -6.71 -7.92
CA LEU A 50 -9.58 -6.29 -7.22
C LEU A 50 -9.57 -6.65 -5.73
N SER A 51 -10.61 -7.33 -5.23
CA SER A 51 -10.81 -7.60 -3.80
C SER A 51 -9.56 -8.18 -3.11
N ASP A 52 -8.83 -9.08 -3.77
CA ASP A 52 -7.59 -9.66 -3.21
C ASP A 52 -6.46 -8.64 -3.10
N ALA A 53 -6.30 -7.77 -4.10
CA ALA A 53 -5.26 -6.76 -4.10
C ALA A 53 -5.57 -5.61 -3.13
N LEU A 54 -6.86 -5.25 -3.00
CA LEU A 54 -7.32 -4.18 -2.11
C LEU A 54 -7.28 -4.57 -0.62
N ARG A 55 -7.17 -5.85 -0.28
CA ARG A 55 -7.06 -6.29 1.13
C ARG A 55 -5.84 -5.73 1.86
N GLY A 56 -4.74 -5.49 1.15
CA GLY A 56 -3.47 -4.99 1.69
C GLY A 56 -3.10 -3.57 1.26
N ILE A 57 -4.05 -2.80 0.69
CA ILE A 57 -3.77 -1.45 0.20
C ILE A 57 -3.79 -0.42 1.33
N VAL A 58 -3.00 0.63 1.20
CA VAL A 58 -3.13 1.84 2.02
C VAL A 58 -2.97 3.07 1.13
N LEU A 59 -3.85 4.06 1.29
CA LEU A 59 -3.71 5.37 0.68
C LEU A 59 -3.43 6.38 1.78
N MET A 60 -2.40 7.19 1.60
CA MET A 60 -2.02 8.24 2.55
C MET A 60 -1.98 9.59 1.86
N GLU A 61 -2.32 10.64 2.59
CA GLU A 61 -2.20 12.03 2.16
C GLU A 61 -1.19 12.74 3.04
N ARG A 62 -0.15 13.30 2.40
CA ARG A 62 0.86 14.09 3.09
C ARG A 62 0.26 15.42 3.53
N ILE A 63 0.38 15.72 4.81
CA ILE A 63 -0.11 16.98 5.41
C ILE A 63 1.04 17.91 5.82
N SER A 64 2.24 17.38 6.06
CA SER A 64 3.46 18.16 6.26
C SER A 64 4.70 17.29 6.03
N THR A 65 5.90 17.82 6.25
CA THR A 65 7.14 17.03 6.16
C THR A 65 7.16 15.93 7.21
N GLY A 66 7.26 14.67 6.76
CA GLY A 66 7.26 13.50 7.65
C GLY A 66 5.88 13.14 8.25
N ASN A 67 4.80 13.83 7.87
CA ASN A 67 3.46 13.55 8.40
C ASN A 67 2.46 13.30 7.27
N ALA A 68 1.69 12.23 7.43
CA ALA A 68 0.61 11.87 6.52
C ALA A 68 -0.57 11.27 7.29
N HIS A 69 -1.78 11.53 6.80
CA HIS A 69 -2.99 10.88 7.28
C HIS A 69 -3.35 9.70 6.38
N ILE A 70 -3.84 8.62 6.99
CA ILE A 70 -4.41 7.49 6.26
C ILE A 70 -5.76 7.93 5.70
N ARG A 71 -5.98 7.73 4.40
CA ARG A 71 -7.25 7.99 3.71
C ARG A 71 -8.05 6.73 3.43
N ILE A 72 -7.35 5.65 3.12
CA ILE A 72 -7.93 4.33 2.84
C ILE A 72 -7.04 3.30 3.49
N LEU A 73 -7.65 2.32 4.15
CA LEU A 73 -6.96 1.18 4.72
C LEU A 73 -7.63 -0.11 4.25
N GLY A 74 -6.83 -1.02 3.71
CA GLY A 74 -7.27 -2.36 3.36
C GLY A 74 -7.58 -3.17 4.61
N ARG A 75 -8.53 -4.11 4.51
CA ARG A 75 -9.07 -4.85 5.65
C ARG A 75 -8.01 -5.53 6.52
N TYR A 76 -6.94 -6.06 5.94
CA TYR A 76 -5.87 -6.66 6.73
C TYR A 76 -5.22 -5.60 7.65
N LEU A 77 -4.90 -4.43 7.13
CA LEU A 77 -4.30 -3.38 7.94
C LEU A 77 -5.28 -2.81 8.98
N CYS A 78 -6.59 -2.79 8.70
CA CYS A 78 -7.60 -2.48 9.72
C CYS A 78 -7.58 -3.49 10.87
N ASP A 79 -7.50 -4.79 10.56
CA ASP A 79 -7.42 -5.85 11.58
C ASP A 79 -6.14 -5.72 12.44
N VAL A 80 -5.02 -5.27 11.82
CA VAL A 80 -3.76 -4.98 12.54
C VAL A 80 -3.90 -3.78 13.46
N LEU A 81 -4.49 -2.68 12.98
CA LEU A 81 -4.70 -1.47 13.79
C LEU A 81 -5.81 -1.64 14.84
N LYS A 82 -6.69 -2.64 14.68
CA LYS A 82 -7.93 -2.84 15.47
C LYS A 82 -8.89 -1.65 15.44
N GLU A 83 -8.71 -0.76 14.47
CA GLU A 83 -9.44 0.49 14.24
C GLU A 83 -9.46 0.76 12.72
N ASP A 84 -10.42 1.53 12.22
CA ASP A 84 -10.54 1.83 10.77
C ASP A 84 -9.34 2.63 10.22
N GLY A 85 -8.60 3.34 11.08
CA GLY A 85 -7.36 4.04 10.72
C GLY A 85 -7.54 5.29 9.85
N CYS A 86 -8.68 5.44 9.16
CA CYS A 86 -8.95 6.57 8.27
C CYS A 86 -9.01 7.89 9.05
N GLY A 87 -8.25 8.89 8.61
CA GLY A 87 -8.07 10.17 9.30
C GLY A 87 -6.98 10.17 10.37
N LEU A 88 -6.45 9.00 10.74
CA LEU A 88 -5.39 8.88 11.74
C LEU A 88 -4.00 9.07 11.13
N PRO A 89 -3.00 9.48 11.92
CA PRO A 89 -1.62 9.57 11.45
C PRO A 89 -1.06 8.20 11.09
N TYR A 90 -0.32 8.13 9.98
CA TYR A 90 0.29 6.88 9.50
C TYR A 90 1.30 6.29 10.49
N SER A 91 1.83 7.11 11.40
CA SER A 91 2.75 6.67 12.45
C SER A 91 2.17 5.59 13.35
N LEU A 92 0.84 5.44 13.45
CA LEU A 92 0.21 4.35 14.21
C LEU A 92 0.54 2.95 13.67
N LEU A 93 0.97 2.84 12.41
CA LEU A 93 1.36 1.56 11.81
C LEU A 93 2.76 1.11 12.25
N PHE A 94 3.53 1.99 12.90
CA PHE A 94 4.92 1.76 13.24
C PHE A 94 5.12 2.07 14.71
N ASP A 95 5.74 1.14 15.44
CA ASP A 95 6.17 1.46 16.80
C ASP A 95 7.40 2.37 16.73
N GLY A 96 7.42 3.41 17.57
CA GLY A 96 8.48 4.41 17.59
C GLY A 96 9.74 3.97 18.36
N TYR A 97 9.77 2.73 18.86
CA TYR A 97 10.89 2.22 19.64
C TYR A 97 12.00 1.66 18.72
N SER A 98 13.13 2.36 18.77
CA SER A 98 14.44 1.95 18.26
C SER A 98 15.13 0.98 19.21
#